data_AF-A0A9D6PTC4-F1
#
_entry.id   AF-A0A9D6PTC4-F1
#
_cell.length_a   1.000
_cell.length_b   1.000
_cell.length_c   1.000
_cell.angle_alpha   90.00
_cell.angle_beta   90.00
_cell.angle_gamma   90.00
#
_symmetry.space_group_name_H-M   'P 1'
#
loop_
_entity.id
_entity.type
_entity.pdbx_description
1 polymer ?
#
loop_
_entity_poly.entity_id
_entity_poly.type
_entity_poly.pdbx_seq_one_letter_code
_entity_poly.pdbx_strand_id
1 'polypeptide(L)' 'FNKRLMAWLLWYNTRRPHWSLGLKSPMRYICDSLPTQESHMWWTSTKH' A
#
# COMPACT_ATOMS: atom_id res chain seq x y z
N PHE A 1 18.30 11.92 0.97
CA PHE A 1 16.99 11.22 1.04
C PHE A 1 15.89 12.21 1.43
N ASN A 2 14.74 12.24 0.73
CA ASN A 2 13.73 13.29 0.92
C ASN A 2 12.72 12.93 2.03
N LYS A 3 12.98 13.40 3.25
CA LYS A 3 12.15 13.13 4.45
C LYS A 3 10.72 13.65 4.33
N ARG A 4 10.51 14.79 3.64
CA ARG A 4 9.18 15.37 3.46
C ARG A 4 8.32 14.52 2.53
N LEU A 5 8.90 14.03 1.44
CA LEU A 5 8.23 13.12 0.52
C LEU A 5 7.87 11.80 1.23
N MET A 6 8.78 11.25 2.02
CA MET A 6 8.53 10.06 2.84
C MET A 6 7.35 10.24 3.80
N ALA A 7 7.34 11.32 4.58
CA ALA A 7 6.24 11.61 5.50
C ALA A 7 4.90 11.77 4.77
N TRP A 8 4.92 12.43 3.60
CA TRP A 8 3.73 12.59 2.77
C TRP A 8 3.21 11.23 2.26
N LEU A 9 4.08 10.36 1.74
CA LEU A 9 3.71 9.03 1.25
C LEU A 9 3.14 8.16 2.36
N LEU A 10 3.74 8.19 3.55
CA LEU A 10 3.22 7.45 4.71
C LEU A 10 1.81 7.93 5.05
N TRP A 11 1.60 9.24 5.17
CA TRP A 11 0.28 9.79 5.46
C TRP A 11 -0.75 9.46 4.37
N TYR A 12 -0.38 9.63 3.10
CA TYR A 12 -1.25 9.37 1.94
C TYR A 12 -1.73 7.91 1.92
N ASN A 13 -0.82 6.96 2.07
CA ASN A 13 -1.16 5.54 1.96
C ASN A 13 -1.86 4.99 3.21
N THR A 14 -1.50 5.49 4.40
CA THR A 14 -1.99 4.91 5.67
C THR A 14 -3.21 5.62 6.24
N ARG A 15 -3.33 6.95 6.06
CA ARG A 15 -4.31 7.78 6.80
C ARG A 15 -5.27 8.57 5.92
N ARG A 16 -4.87 9.00 4.73
CA ARG A 16 -5.71 9.85 3.89
C ARG A 16 -6.98 9.09 3.44
N PRO A 17 -8.19 9.60 3.68
CA PRO A 17 -9.42 9.00 3.16
C PRO A 17 -9.62 9.34 1.68
N HIS A 18 -10.10 8.38 0.89
CA HIS A 18 -10.38 8.55 -0.53
C HIS A 18 -11.86 8.31 -0.85
N TRP A 19 -12.52 9.27 -1.50
CA TRP A 19 -13.92 9.18 -1.90
C TRP A 19 -14.22 7.96 -2.78
N SER A 20 -13.36 7.69 -3.77
CA SER A 20 -13.48 6.53 -4.66
C SER A 20 -13.31 5.19 -3.95
N LEU A 21 -12.71 5.17 -2.75
CA LEU A 21 -12.51 3.98 -1.93
C LEU A 21 -13.52 3.89 -0.77
N GLY A 22 -14.61 4.66 -0.82
CA GLY A 22 -15.61 4.69 0.25
C GLY A 22 -15.05 5.30 1.55
N LEU A 23 -14.26 6.36 1.43
CA LEU A 23 -13.58 7.05 2.55
C LEU A 23 -12.52 6.21 3.27
N LYS A 24 -12.09 5.09 2.69
CA LYS A 24 -10.97 4.30 3.20
C LYS A 24 -9.63 4.87 2.73
N SER A 25 -8.57 4.62 3.50
CA SER A 25 -7.21 4.85 3.01
C SER A 25 -6.78 3.75 2.04
N PRO A 26 -5.79 4.00 1.17
CA PRO A 26 -5.32 2.99 0.22
C PRO A 26 -4.90 1.68 0.87
N MET A 27 -4.12 1.74 1.97
CA MET A 27 -3.74 0.55 2.74
C MET A 27 -4.96 -0.19 3.30
N ARG A 28 -5.94 0.54 3.85
CA ARG A 28 -7.13 -0.09 4.42
C ARG A 28 -7.95 -0.80 3.35
N TYR A 29 -8.10 -0.17 2.18
CA TYR A 29 -8.77 -0.78 1.04
C TYR A 29 -8.08 -2.07 0.60
N ILE A 30 -6.75 -2.09 0.51
CA ILE A 30 -5.97 -3.29 0.16
C ILE A 30 -6.21 -4.41 1.19
N CYS A 31 -6.11 -4.12 2.49
CA CYS A 31 -6.34 -5.11 3.54
C CYS A 31 -7.77 -5.64 3.56
N ASP A 32 -8.76 -4.81 3.22
CA ASP A 32 -10.17 -5.23 3.19
C ASP A 32 -10.53 -6.00 1.90
N SER A 33 -9.78 -5.81 0.80
CA SER A 33 -10.12 -6.34 -0.52
C SER A 33 -9.33 -7.58 -0.93
N LEU A 34 -8.10 -7.72 -0.44
CA LEU A 34 -7.29 -8.88 -0.76
C LEU A 34 -7.71 -10.07 0.13
N PRO A 35 -8.00 -11.24 -0.46
CA PRO A 35 -8.12 -12.45 0.33
C PRO A 35 -6.81 -12.69 1.08
N THR A 36 -6.87 -13.36 2.23
CA THR A 36 -5.72 -13.77 3.03
C THR A 36 -4.94 -14.89 2.35
N GLN A 37 -4.63 -14.73 1.06
CA GLN A 37 -3.70 -15.58 0.34
C GLN A 37 -2.28 -15.18 0.69
N GLU A 38 -1.38 -16.16 0.69
CA GLU A 38 0.01 -15.92 1.02
C GLU A 38 0.62 -14.88 0.08
N SER A 39 1.34 -13.93 0.66
CA SER A 39 2.09 -12.96 -0.13
C SER A 39 3.15 -13.73 -0.91
N HIS A 40 3.05 -13.72 -2.24
CA HIS A 40 4.05 -14.29 -3.14
C HIS A 40 5.33 -13.42 -3.16
N MET A 41 5.87 -13.05 -2.00
CA MET A 41 7.20 -12.44 -1.85
C MET A 41 8.32 -13.48 -2.11
N TRP A 42 8.11 -14.37 -3.07
CA TRP A 42 9.15 -15.26 -3.53
C TRP A 42 10.20 -14.42 -4.23
N TRP A 43 11.46 -14.60 -3.86
CA TRP A 43 12.57 -13.99 -4.58
C TRP A 43 12.62 -14.55 -6.00
N THR A 44 12.05 -13.84 -6.97
CA THR A 44 12.19 -14.22 -8.38
C THR A 44 13.60 -13.89 -8.83
N SER A 45 14.51 -14.85 -8.71
CA SER A 45 15.85 -14.78 -9.30
C SER A 45 15.73 -14.79 -10.82
N THR A 46 15.51 -13.63 -11.43
CA THR A 46 15.62 -13.48 -12.89
C THR A 46 17.10 -13.59 -13.26
N LYS A 47 17.48 -14.70 -13.92
CA LYS A 47 18.81 -14.82 -14.53
C LYS A 47 18.91 -13.79 -15.66
N HIS A 48 20.01 -13.05 -15.69
CA HIS A 48 20.37 -12.12 -16.76
C HIS A 48 20.75 -12.85 -18.04
#